data_AF-A0A0B8PAL4-F1
#
_entry.id   AF-A0A0B8PAL4-F1
#
_cell.length_a   1.000
_cell.length_b   1.000
_cell.length_c   1.000
_cell.angle_alpha   90.00
_cell.angle_beta   90.00
_cell.angle_gamma   90.00
#
_symmetry.space_group_name_H-M   'P 1'
#
loop_
_entity.id
_entity.type
_entity.pdbx_description
1 polymer ?
#
loop_
_entity_poly.entity_id
_entity_poly.type
_entity_poly.pdbx_seq_one_letter_code
_entity_poly.pdbx_strand_id
1 'polypeptide(L)'
;MRVMKAFFLGLVAMMLGCSAELSDYQDASPRFDLFGYFEGRVDAWGMVQDRSGKQTRRFYVELNGSIEGNVLTLDEKFEFDDGEKSTRIWVITRLNDGTYEGS
;
A
#
# COMPACT_ATOMS: atom_id res chain seq x y z
N MET A 1 18.20 -20.77 39.18
CA MET A 1 16.78 -20.87 38.74
C MET A 1 16.00 -19.56 38.80
N ARG A 2 16.04 -18.77 39.89
CA ARG A 2 15.31 -17.48 39.97
C ARG A 2 15.80 -16.40 38.98
N VAL A 3 17.13 -16.26 38.82
CA VAL A 3 17.74 -15.31 37.87
C VAL A 3 17.43 -15.68 36.41
N MET A 4 17.43 -16.98 36.08
CA MET A 4 17.07 -17.48 34.75
C MET A 4 15.60 -17.19 34.40
N LYS A 5 14.69 -17.32 35.38
CA LYS A 5 13.27 -16.96 35.20
C LYS A 5 13.07 -15.46 34.99
N ALA A 6 13.81 -14.61 35.71
CA ALA A 6 13.74 -13.15 35.54
C ALA A 6 14.28 -12.71 34.16
N PHE A 7 15.36 -13.33 33.68
CA PHE A 7 15.92 -13.05 32.35
C PHE A 7 14.97 -13.48 31.23
N PHE A 8 14.33 -14.64 31.37
CA PHE A 8 13.32 -15.11 30.41
C PHE A 8 12.07 -14.21 30.39
N LEU A 9 11.62 -13.71 31.55
CA LEU A 9 10.51 -12.77 31.64
C LEU A 9 10.84 -11.42 30.99
N GLY A 10 12.09 -10.94 31.14
CA GLY A 10 12.58 -9.74 30.47
C GLY A 10 12.64 -9.89 28.94
N LEU A 11 13.06 -11.06 28.44
CA LEU A 11 13.12 -11.35 27.00
C LEU A 11 11.72 -11.38 26.35
N VAL A 12 10.72 -11.93 27.05
CA VAL A 12 9.32 -11.97 26.58
C VAL A 12 8.71 -10.56 26.55
N ALA A 13 9.02 -9.71 27.54
CA ALA A 13 8.53 -8.33 27.57
C ALA A 13 9.08 -7.47 26.41
N MET A 14 10.26 -7.79 25.88
CA MET A 14 10.83 -7.12 24.70
C MET A 14 10.17 -7.52 23.37
N MET A 15 9.29 -8.51 23.36
CA MET A 15 8.52 -8.90 22.17
C MET A 15 7.18 -8.16 22.04
N LEU A 16 6.84 -7.28 22.98
CA LEU A 16 5.65 -6.44 22.90
C LEU A 16 5.93 -5.23 21.98
N GLY A 17 5.60 -5.36 20.70
CA GLY A 17 5.65 -4.25 19.74
C GLY A 17 4.36 -3.43 19.73
N CYS A 18 4.45 -2.14 19.42
CA CYS A 18 3.27 -1.37 19.02
C CYS A 18 2.82 -1.83 17.64
N SER A 19 1.56 -2.24 17.54
CA SER A 19 0.86 -2.45 16.26
C SER A 19 -0.38 -1.55 16.24
N ALA A 20 -0.91 -1.30 15.05
CA ALA A 20 -2.26 -0.78 14.89
C ALA A 20 -3.18 -1.94 14.47
N GLU A 21 -4.43 -1.91 14.92
CA GLU A 21 -5.45 -2.84 14.45
C GLU A 21 -6.30 -2.19 13.36
N LEU A 22 -6.84 -2.99 12.43
CA LEU A 22 -7.73 -2.44 11.39
C LEU A 22 -9.05 -1.91 12.00
N SER A 23 -9.48 -2.50 13.13
CA SER A 23 -10.60 -2.05 13.95
C SER A 23 -10.48 -0.59 14.37
N ASP A 24 -9.26 -0.09 14.59
CA ASP A 24 -9.00 1.28 15.03
C ASP A 24 -9.50 2.33 14.01
N TYR A 25 -9.72 1.93 12.76
CA TYR A 25 -10.09 2.80 11.64
C TYR A 25 -11.53 2.59 11.14
N GLN A 26 -12.33 1.72 11.77
CA GLN A 26 -13.67 1.38 11.27
C GLN A 26 -14.62 2.59 11.18
N ASP A 27 -14.43 3.57 12.05
CA ASP A 27 -15.24 4.81 12.11
C ASP A 27 -14.53 6.02 11.48
N ALA A 28 -13.38 5.80 10.83
CA ALA A 28 -12.64 6.87 10.18
C ALA A 28 -13.44 7.47 9.01
N SER A 29 -13.38 8.79 8.88
CA SER A 29 -13.95 9.55 7.77
C SER A 29 -12.88 10.40 7.09
N PRO A 30 -12.95 10.59 5.76
CA PRO A 30 -13.95 10.04 4.84
C PRO A 30 -13.84 8.51 4.69
N ARG A 31 -14.95 7.87 4.30
CA ARG A 31 -14.94 6.44 3.96
C ARG A 31 -13.99 6.23 2.78
N PHE A 32 -13.31 5.08 2.77
CA PHE A 32 -12.44 4.70 1.66
C PHE A 32 -13.24 4.62 0.36
N ASP A 33 -12.84 5.39 -0.64
CA ASP A 33 -13.42 5.35 -1.99
C ASP A 33 -12.29 5.25 -3.02
N LEU A 34 -12.00 4.01 -3.41
CA LEU A 34 -10.94 3.71 -4.37
C LEU A 34 -11.22 4.32 -5.75
N PHE A 35 -12.49 4.30 -6.20
CA PHE A 35 -12.84 4.72 -7.55
C PHE A 35 -12.78 6.24 -7.65
N GLY A 36 -13.43 6.96 -6.72
CA GLY A 36 -13.39 8.41 -6.71
C GLY A 36 -11.98 8.97 -6.52
N TYR A 37 -11.12 8.29 -5.75
CA TYR A 37 -9.73 8.74 -5.56
C TYR A 37 -8.90 8.67 -6.84
N PHE A 38 -9.09 7.63 -7.65
CA PHE A 38 -8.31 7.40 -8.87
C PHE A 38 -9.01 7.84 -10.16
N GLU A 39 -10.19 8.46 -10.09
CA GLU A 39 -10.87 8.98 -11.28
C GLU A 39 -10.09 10.17 -11.86
N GLY A 40 -9.59 10.01 -13.09
CA GLY A 40 -8.78 11.02 -13.76
C GLY A 40 -7.29 10.90 -13.44
N ARG A 41 -6.60 12.05 -13.44
CA ARG A 41 -5.15 12.11 -13.30
C ARG A 41 -4.72 12.18 -11.83
N VAL A 42 -3.80 11.31 -11.44
CA VAL A 42 -3.12 11.33 -10.15
C VAL A 42 -1.61 11.26 -10.39
N ASP A 43 -0.84 12.09 -9.68
CA ASP A 43 0.62 12.02 -9.71
C ASP A 43 1.13 11.46 -8.36
N ALA A 44 2.13 10.59 -8.38
CA ALA A 44 2.72 10.02 -7.18
C ALA A 44 4.24 9.83 -7.28
N TRP A 45 4.86 9.61 -6.13
CA TRP A 45 6.31 9.38 -5.98
C TRP A 45 6.55 8.22 -5.04
N GLY A 46 7.63 7.47 -5.28
CA GLY A 46 8.00 6.37 -4.41
C GLY A 46 9.46 5.97 -4.52
N MET A 47 9.82 4.98 -3.70
CA MET A 47 11.16 4.42 -3.63
C MET A 47 11.11 2.90 -3.48
N VAL A 48 12.08 2.22 -4.06
CA VAL A 48 12.28 0.78 -3.91
C VAL A 48 13.42 0.54 -2.94
N GLN A 49 13.23 -0.37 -2.00
CA GLN A 49 14.23 -0.77 -1.01
C GLN A 49 14.55 -2.26 -1.13
N ASP A 50 15.81 -2.62 -0.85
CA ASP A 50 16.19 -4.03 -0.69
C ASP A 50 15.85 -4.56 0.72
N ARG A 51 16.16 -5.84 0.98
CA ARG A 51 15.90 -6.49 2.28
C ARG A 51 16.66 -5.89 3.46
N SER A 52 17.73 -5.12 3.20
CA SER A 52 18.46 -4.37 4.23
C SER A 52 17.83 -3.00 4.54
N GLY A 53 16.79 -2.61 3.79
CA GLY A 53 16.18 -1.29 3.86
C GLY A 53 16.92 -0.22 3.07
N LYS A 54 17.99 -0.59 2.35
CA LYS A 54 18.72 0.35 1.50
C LYS A 54 17.86 0.74 0.30
N GLN A 55 17.69 2.04 0.09
CA GLN A 55 17.05 2.56 -1.12
C GLN A 55 17.90 2.21 -2.35
N THR A 56 17.28 1.52 -3.31
CA THR A 56 17.91 1.11 -4.56
C THR A 56 17.48 1.98 -5.74
N ARG A 57 16.23 2.45 -5.76
CA ARG A 57 15.65 3.27 -6.84
C ARG A 57 14.60 4.23 -6.31
N ARG A 58 14.32 5.30 -7.05
CA ARG A 58 13.15 6.16 -6.86
C ARG A 58 12.37 6.26 -8.16
N PHE A 59 11.10 6.59 -8.05
CA PHE A 59 10.25 6.80 -9.21
C PHE A 59 9.26 7.93 -8.99
N TYR A 60 8.94 8.58 -10.11
CA TYR A 60 7.71 9.32 -10.30
C TYR A 60 6.75 8.43 -11.10
N VAL A 61 5.46 8.54 -10.82
CA VAL A 61 4.42 7.86 -11.60
C VAL A 61 3.26 8.81 -11.86
N GLU A 62 2.86 8.90 -13.12
CA GLU A 62 1.58 9.50 -13.52
C GLU A 62 0.57 8.36 -13.69
N LEU A 63 -0.55 8.45 -12.99
CA LEU A 63 -1.67 7.52 -13.10
C LEU A 63 -2.83 8.23 -13.78
N ASN A 64 -3.47 7.54 -14.72
CA ASN A 64 -4.71 8.00 -15.34
C ASN A 64 -5.76 6.91 -15.16
N GLY A 65 -6.75 7.16 -14.30
CA GLY A 65 -7.86 6.26 -14.07
C GLY A 65 -9.10 6.61 -14.88
N SER A 66 -9.75 5.58 -15.43
CA SER A 66 -11.06 5.68 -16.09
C SER A 66 -12.03 4.68 -15.47
N ILE A 67 -13.29 5.10 -15.32
CA ILE A 67 -14.34 4.28 -14.72
C ILE A 67 -15.39 3.96 -15.78
N GLU A 68 -15.68 2.67 -15.94
CA GLU A 68 -16.79 2.17 -16.77
C GLU A 68 -17.65 1.22 -15.92
N GLY A 69 -18.81 1.71 -15.49
CA GLY A 69 -19.70 0.95 -14.60
C GLY A 69 -19.04 0.63 -13.26
N ASN A 70 -18.78 -0.66 -13.00
CA ASN A 70 -18.11 -1.14 -11.79
C ASN A 70 -16.64 -1.48 -12.01
N VAL A 71 -16.03 -1.07 -13.12
CA VAL A 71 -14.62 -1.32 -13.45
C VAL A 71 -13.84 -0.01 -13.47
N LEU A 72 -12.72 0.03 -12.76
CA LEU A 72 -11.71 1.08 -12.80
C LEU A 72 -10.50 0.54 -13.57
N THR A 73 -10.13 1.20 -14.68
CA THR A 73 -8.86 0.94 -15.36
C THR A 73 -7.85 2.00 -14.96
N LEU A 74 -6.68 1.61 -14.48
CA LEU A 74 -5.62 2.51 -14.02
C LEU A 74 -4.37 2.34 -14.89
N ASP A 75 -4.10 3.30 -15.79
CA ASP A 75 -2.88 3.36 -16.61
C ASP A 75 -1.80 4.12 -15.83
N GLU A 76 -0.79 3.40 -15.36
CA GLU A 76 0.33 3.89 -14.58
C GLU A 76 1.59 3.99 -15.45
N LYS A 77 2.17 5.20 -15.55
CA LYS A 77 3.41 5.47 -16.29
C LYS A 77 4.51 5.87 -15.34
N PHE A 78 5.43 4.95 -15.11
CA PHE A 78 6.57 5.12 -14.21
C PHE A 78 7.78 5.71 -14.96
N GLU A 79 8.47 6.64 -14.29
CA GLU A 79 9.78 7.13 -14.66
C GLU A 79 10.71 7.00 -13.45
N PHE A 80 11.72 6.14 -13.57
CA PHE A 80 12.69 5.87 -12.52
C PHE A 80 13.87 6.85 -12.60
N ASP A 81 14.56 7.03 -11.48
CA ASP A 81 15.70 7.96 -11.38
C ASP A 81 16.96 7.51 -12.17
N ASP A 82 16.99 6.26 -12.61
CA ASP A 82 17.98 5.74 -13.57
C ASP A 82 17.57 5.90 -15.05
N GLY A 83 16.40 6.48 -15.30
CA GLY A 83 15.86 6.72 -16.64
C GLY A 83 15.03 5.56 -17.22
N GLU A 84 14.87 4.43 -16.52
CA GLU A 84 13.95 3.38 -16.95
C GLU A 84 12.52 3.92 -16.95
N LYS A 85 11.75 3.51 -17.97
CA LYS A 85 10.32 3.79 -18.08
C LYS A 85 9.55 2.49 -18.13
N SER A 86 8.46 2.43 -17.39
CA SER A 86 7.61 1.24 -17.33
C SER A 86 6.15 1.67 -17.29
N THR A 87 5.30 0.87 -17.91
CA THR A 87 3.85 1.04 -17.86
C THR A 87 3.23 -0.17 -17.20
N ARG A 88 2.28 0.08 -16.29
CA ARG A 88 1.42 -0.95 -15.72
C ARG A 88 -0.03 -0.51 -15.88
N ILE A 89 -0.87 -1.44 -16.29
CA ILE A 89 -2.30 -1.21 -16.41
C ILE A 89 -2.98 -2.17 -15.44
N TRP A 90 -3.74 -1.63 -14.50
CA TRP A 90 -4.59 -2.43 -13.62
C TRP A 90 -6.03 -2.32 -14.09
N VAL A 91 -6.73 -3.45 -14.08
CA VAL A 91 -8.19 -3.47 -14.24
C VAL A 91 -8.80 -3.95 -12.93
N ILE A 92 -9.52 -3.06 -12.25
CA ILE A 92 -10.06 -3.27 -10.91
C ILE A 92 -11.58 -3.30 -10.98
N THR A 93 -12.18 -4.43 -10.63
CA THR A 93 -13.63 -4.61 -10.59
C THR A 93 -14.15 -4.50 -9.17
N ARG A 94 -15.14 -3.64 -8.94
CA ARG A 94 -15.90 -3.58 -7.68
C ARG A 94 -16.97 -4.68 -7.67
N LEU A 95 -16.94 -5.51 -6.63
CA LEU A 95 -17.89 -6.59 -6.41
C LEU A 95 -19.09 -6.12 -5.56
N ASN A 96 -20.17 -6.89 -5.58
CA ASN A 96 -21.44 -6.51 -4.93
C ASN A 96 -21.36 -6.50 -3.40
N ASP A 97 -20.39 -7.20 -2.81
CA ASP A 97 -20.16 -7.27 -1.36
C ASP A 97 -19.23 -6.16 -0.84
N GLY A 98 -18.83 -5.22 -1.71
CA GLY A 98 -17.95 -4.11 -1.37
C GLY A 98 -16.45 -4.46 -1.47
N THR A 99 -16.10 -5.66 -1.94
CA THR A 99 -14.71 -6.03 -2.21
C THR A 99 -14.28 -5.63 -3.64
N TYR A 100 -12.98 -5.76 -3.92
CA TYR A 100 -12.38 -5.43 -5.21
C TYR A 100 -11.52 -6.58 -5.71
N GLU A 101 -11.59 -6.87 -7.02
CA GLU A 101 -10.71 -7.82 -7.71
C GLU A 101 -9.89 -7.07 -8.75
N GLY A 102 -8.58 -7.34 -8.81
CA GLY A 102 -7.65 -6.69 -9.74
C GLY A 102 -6.93 -7.69 -10.63
N SER A 103 -6.76 -7.36 -11.90
CA SER A 103 -5.97 -8.11 -12.90
C SER A 103 -4.94 -7.23 -13.59
#